data_AF-A0A5Q2MPG7-F1
#
_entry.id   AF-A0A5Q2MPG7-F1
#
_cell.length_a   1.000
_cell.length_b   1.000
_cell.length_c   1.000
_cell.angle_alpha   90.00
_cell.angle_beta   90.00
_cell.angle_gamma   90.00
#
_symmetry.space_group_name_H-M   'P 1'
#
loop_
_entity.id
_entity.type
_entity.pdbx_description
1 polymer ?
#
loop_
_entity_poly.entity_id
_entity_poly.type
_entity_poly.pdbx_seq_one_letter_code
_entity_poly.pdbx_strand_id
1 'polypeptide(L)'
;MTRVDEFDNFYSSTFAEAVQVTYAVSGDRQVAYEATVDAYRRAWRDWSKIRDRNPISYVRNEAWKLTALSRGTHPLRKRNEDDSDTELLTALHGLAVDDRRLIVLMTLGNTDLEEASSEVGLPAEEGIENVTTALSALETSLGEGIDAIERRMHGLSAVTDSLPVPSPADVRTAARRGLRRNTIMLVAAAIALIVGSGFVATEGDALATSSDLPTRQKFGDETPDVKLDARQVSADNLLSAKQVSALDPARTWKVTSTDEDVTNTTPYATCPTKRFADPDPVKVFVRTFDAAGPTNERVAQSIEVSKSDAVATQSYERLVQWYSDCEHPRVELVAAYTVKRPFGDFKILKLRSHRQPERTFTVGFSHSGTITSTLVHEVDGARGPSTQAFARTLNESVAKVCKDSGGKCSRTIKVMRTDPPPTSEAPAFLGIVDLPPIADIDKVWAAARVDARNNPAATLCDRADFTNKSVSSVGSRIYVLYQAKDLPREFGVAETVARFRSTKKARAFVDTVERRIRTCDDKIPSARIDQTSTIKGPGFTGRIWRVGFDISDKSKKRVYYRTAIIRRGDDVAQVTFTPAGKYDISQRQFVKIATRAGTRLQYAEEPAPKTTPTPKTTPTPTTKPKS
;
A
#
# COMPACT_ATOMS: atom_id res chain seq x y z
N MET A 1 29.45 -3.90 15.90
CA MET A 1 29.72 -4.05 14.46
C MET A 1 29.13 -2.83 13.77
N THR A 2 29.81 -2.17 12.82
CA THR A 2 29.22 -1.00 12.16
C THR A 2 28.22 -1.45 11.09
N ARG A 3 27.32 -0.54 10.65
CA ARG A 3 26.40 -0.79 9.52
C ARG A 3 27.12 -1.32 8.27
N VAL A 4 28.34 -0.83 8.04
CA VAL A 4 29.17 -1.24 6.90
C VAL A 4 29.67 -2.67 7.11
N ASP A 5 30.24 -2.97 8.28
CA ASP A 5 30.76 -4.30 8.59
C ASP A 5 29.66 -5.36 8.60
N GLU A 6 28.46 -5.02 9.10
CA GLU A 6 27.28 -5.89 9.05
C GLU A 6 26.89 -6.27 7.61
N PHE A 7 26.84 -5.28 6.71
CA PHE A 7 26.51 -5.53 5.32
C PHE A 7 27.63 -6.29 4.61
N ASP A 8 28.89 -5.92 4.84
CA ASP A 8 30.03 -6.54 4.16
C ASP A 8 30.16 -8.01 4.58
N ASN A 9 29.91 -8.33 5.86
CA ASN A 9 29.84 -9.72 6.35
C ASN A 9 28.67 -10.48 5.73
N PHE A 10 27.45 -9.90 5.76
CA PHE A 10 26.27 -10.51 5.15
C PHE A 10 26.45 -10.77 3.64
N TYR A 11 26.95 -9.76 2.91
CA TYR A 11 27.22 -9.86 1.48
C TYR A 11 28.21 -10.98 1.20
N SER A 12 29.34 -10.98 1.89
CA SER A 12 30.40 -11.96 1.67
C SER A 12 29.96 -13.39 2.04
N SER A 13 29.08 -13.55 3.02
CA SER A 13 28.59 -14.86 3.46
C SER A 13 27.45 -15.42 2.63
N THR A 14 26.72 -14.60 1.86
CA THR A 14 25.48 -15.04 1.18
C THR A 14 25.49 -14.85 -0.34
N PHE A 15 26.43 -14.09 -0.91
CA PHE A 15 26.40 -13.73 -2.33
C PHE A 15 26.45 -14.95 -3.26
N ALA A 16 27.34 -15.92 -2.99
CA ALA A 16 27.50 -17.11 -3.83
C ALA A 16 26.20 -17.94 -3.89
N GLU A 17 25.61 -18.23 -2.74
CA GLU A 17 24.34 -18.94 -2.62
C GLU A 17 23.20 -18.19 -3.33
N ALA A 18 23.12 -16.86 -3.14
CA ALA A 18 22.11 -16.04 -3.80
C ALA A 18 22.22 -16.07 -5.34
N VAL A 19 23.45 -16.12 -5.89
CA VAL A 19 23.67 -16.28 -7.33
C VAL A 19 23.24 -17.69 -7.78
N GLN A 20 23.60 -18.73 -7.03
CA GLN A 20 23.24 -20.11 -7.34
C GLN A 20 21.71 -20.32 -7.39
N VAL A 21 20.99 -19.87 -6.36
CA VAL A 21 19.53 -19.89 -6.31
C VAL A 21 18.96 -19.14 -7.51
N THR A 22 19.41 -17.90 -7.75
CA THR A 22 18.90 -17.08 -8.85
C THR A 22 19.18 -17.71 -10.22
N TYR A 23 20.32 -18.40 -10.37
CA TYR A 23 20.67 -19.11 -11.58
C TYR A 23 19.77 -20.32 -11.83
N ALA A 24 19.51 -21.14 -10.82
CA ALA A 24 18.62 -22.30 -10.96
C ALA A 24 17.19 -21.90 -11.35
N VAL A 25 16.69 -20.75 -10.85
CA VAL A 25 15.37 -20.24 -11.25
C VAL A 25 15.38 -19.59 -12.65
N SER A 26 16.48 -18.91 -13.02
CA SER A 26 16.53 -18.10 -14.26
C SER A 26 17.16 -18.78 -15.47
N GLY A 27 17.96 -19.85 -15.28
CA GLY A 27 18.62 -20.60 -16.35
C GLY A 27 19.70 -19.85 -17.15
N ASP A 28 19.97 -18.57 -16.83
CA ASP A 28 21.01 -17.76 -17.47
C ASP A 28 21.97 -17.25 -16.40
N ARG A 29 23.20 -17.78 -16.44
CA ARG A 29 24.25 -17.50 -15.43
C ARG A 29 24.55 -16.01 -15.33
N GLN A 30 24.67 -15.33 -16.47
CA GLN A 30 25.10 -13.93 -16.49
C GLN A 30 23.96 -13.01 -16.05
N VAL A 31 22.72 -13.30 -16.45
CA VAL A 31 21.54 -12.57 -15.98
C VAL A 31 21.33 -12.78 -14.48
N ALA A 32 21.50 -14.01 -13.98
CA ALA A 32 21.41 -14.31 -12.56
C ALA A 32 22.43 -13.49 -11.76
N TYR A 33 23.69 -13.51 -12.20
CA TYR A 33 24.76 -12.76 -11.56
C TYR A 33 24.51 -11.23 -11.56
N GLU A 34 24.16 -10.65 -12.71
CA GLU A 34 23.86 -9.22 -12.82
C GLU A 34 22.66 -8.81 -11.94
N ALA A 35 21.61 -9.62 -11.95
CA ALA A 35 20.41 -9.40 -11.13
C ALA A 35 20.72 -9.48 -9.63
N THR A 36 21.52 -10.46 -9.21
CA THR A 36 21.94 -10.60 -7.81
C THR A 36 22.82 -9.43 -7.37
N VAL A 37 23.77 -8.98 -8.20
CA VAL A 37 24.57 -7.77 -7.90
C VAL A 37 23.66 -6.55 -7.72
N ASP A 38 22.67 -6.36 -8.60
CA ASP A 38 21.71 -5.25 -8.47
C ASP A 38 20.77 -5.39 -7.26
N ALA A 39 20.40 -6.62 -6.89
CA ALA A 39 19.65 -6.91 -5.67
C ALA A 39 20.46 -6.52 -4.42
N TYR A 40 21.75 -6.86 -4.34
CA TYR A 40 22.60 -6.40 -3.23
C TYR A 40 22.84 -4.89 -3.22
N ARG A 41 22.85 -4.22 -4.40
CA ARG A 41 22.86 -2.74 -4.45
C ARG A 41 21.56 -2.13 -3.92
N ARG A 42 20.41 -2.79 -4.11
CA ARG A 42 19.11 -2.41 -3.50
C ARG A 42 19.15 -2.68 -2.00
N ALA A 43 19.62 -3.87 -1.60
CA ALA A 43 19.79 -4.28 -0.21
C ALA A 43 20.69 -3.31 0.56
N TRP A 44 21.79 -2.82 -0.01
CA TRP A 44 22.63 -1.81 0.66
C TRP A 44 21.88 -0.48 0.91
N ARG A 45 21.10 -0.03 -0.08
CA ARG A 45 20.29 1.21 0.04
C ARG A 45 19.26 1.10 1.15
N ASP A 46 18.61 -0.05 1.22
CA ASP A 46 17.60 -0.37 2.23
C ASP A 46 18.17 -1.12 3.44
N TRP A 47 19.50 -1.18 3.62
CA TRP A 47 20.14 -2.07 4.60
C TRP A 47 19.63 -1.86 6.03
N SER A 48 19.43 -0.59 6.40
CA SER A 48 18.88 -0.24 7.72
C SER A 48 17.44 -0.68 7.94
N LYS A 49 16.70 -1.04 6.88
CA LYS A 49 15.31 -1.53 6.95
C LYS A 49 15.21 -3.05 6.93
N ILE A 50 16.18 -3.73 6.31
CA ILE A 50 16.11 -5.17 6.01
C ILE A 50 17.04 -6.03 6.87
N ARG A 51 18.08 -5.45 7.49
CA ARG A 51 19.10 -6.20 8.24
C ARG A 51 18.51 -7.08 9.37
N ASP A 52 17.37 -6.67 9.93
CA ASP A 52 16.70 -7.35 11.05
C ASP A 52 15.50 -8.23 10.61
N ARG A 53 15.30 -8.45 9.30
CA ARG A 53 14.09 -9.08 8.72
C ARG A 53 14.41 -10.06 7.59
N ASN A 54 15.26 -11.06 7.89
CA ASN A 54 15.81 -12.00 6.91
C ASN A 54 16.30 -11.30 5.61
N PRO A 55 17.48 -10.65 5.67
CA PRO A 55 17.99 -9.90 4.54
C PRO A 55 18.27 -10.76 3.29
N ILE A 56 18.52 -12.07 3.45
CA ILE A 56 18.75 -12.96 2.29
C ILE A 56 17.46 -13.20 1.50
N SER A 57 16.33 -13.39 2.17
CA SER A 57 15.02 -13.50 1.50
C SER A 57 14.67 -12.26 0.68
N TYR A 58 14.98 -11.06 1.19
CA TYR A 58 14.83 -9.81 0.42
C TYR A 58 15.69 -9.81 -0.85
N VAL A 59 16.97 -10.20 -0.73
CA VAL A 59 17.90 -10.25 -1.87
C VAL A 59 17.42 -11.23 -2.93
N ARG A 60 17.05 -12.46 -2.55
CA ARG A 60 16.56 -13.50 -3.46
C ARG A 60 15.31 -13.06 -4.21
N ASN A 61 14.34 -12.47 -3.50
CA ASN A 61 13.13 -11.91 -4.11
C ASN A 61 13.41 -10.77 -5.08
N GLU A 62 14.35 -9.88 -4.74
CA GLU A 62 14.66 -8.74 -5.59
C GLU A 62 15.47 -9.16 -6.83
N ALA A 63 16.39 -10.12 -6.68
CA ALA A 63 17.11 -10.74 -7.79
C ALA A 63 16.13 -11.44 -8.74
N TRP A 64 15.16 -12.20 -8.22
CA TRP A 64 14.11 -12.82 -9.02
C TRP A 64 13.33 -11.80 -9.88
N LYS A 65 12.82 -10.72 -9.28
CA LYS A 65 12.11 -9.66 -10.01
C LYS A 65 12.98 -9.06 -11.12
N LEU A 66 14.26 -8.84 -10.85
CA LEU A 66 15.21 -8.30 -11.82
C LEU A 66 15.45 -9.26 -12.99
N THR A 67 15.57 -10.56 -12.73
CA THR A 67 15.69 -11.57 -13.81
C THR A 67 14.43 -11.62 -14.69
N ALA A 68 13.23 -11.55 -14.09
CA ALA A 68 11.97 -11.51 -14.82
C ALA A 68 11.86 -10.29 -15.75
N LEU A 69 12.35 -9.13 -15.31
CA LEU A 69 12.39 -7.90 -16.12
C LEU A 69 13.43 -7.96 -17.25
N SER A 70 14.58 -8.60 -17.01
CA SER A 70 15.66 -8.75 -18.00
C SER A 70 15.29 -9.65 -19.18
N ARG A 71 14.43 -10.66 -18.95
CA ARG A 71 13.90 -11.55 -20.00
C ARG A 71 13.07 -10.83 -21.07
N GLY A 72 12.45 -9.70 -20.73
CA GLY A 72 11.65 -8.90 -21.67
C GLY A 72 12.47 -7.93 -22.54
N THR A 73 13.69 -7.59 -22.14
CA THR A 73 14.50 -6.54 -22.79
C THR A 73 15.58 -7.09 -23.73
N HIS A 74 15.96 -8.36 -23.61
CA HIS A 74 16.93 -9.01 -24.48
C HIS A 74 16.47 -10.40 -24.95
N PRO A 75 15.45 -10.50 -25.83
CA PRO A 75 14.89 -11.76 -26.31
C PRO A 75 15.85 -12.62 -27.15
N LEU A 76 16.98 -12.05 -27.61
CA LEU A 76 17.98 -12.69 -28.47
C LEU A 76 19.26 -13.10 -27.72
N ARG A 77 19.31 -12.98 -26.38
CA ARG A 77 20.48 -13.45 -25.61
C ARG A 77 20.47 -14.98 -25.64
N LYS A 78 21.42 -15.57 -26.36
CA LYS A 78 21.62 -17.02 -26.42
C LYS A 78 21.85 -17.51 -24.98
N ARG A 79 21.01 -18.43 -24.50
CA ARG A 79 21.27 -19.18 -23.26
C ARG A 79 22.64 -19.82 -23.46
N ASN A 80 23.64 -19.46 -22.66
CA ASN A 80 24.97 -20.03 -22.80
C ASN A 80 24.86 -21.52 -22.46
N GLU A 81 24.83 -22.36 -23.50
CA GLU A 81 24.64 -23.81 -23.43
C GLU A 81 25.87 -24.53 -22.85
N ASP A 82 27.05 -23.89 -22.93
CA ASP A 82 28.34 -24.58 -22.79
C ASP A 82 28.79 -24.86 -21.35
N ASP A 83 28.10 -24.35 -20.32
CA ASP A 83 28.55 -24.45 -18.92
C ASP A 83 27.50 -25.05 -17.97
N SER A 84 26.52 -25.85 -18.42
CA SER A 84 25.42 -26.24 -17.52
C SER A 84 24.71 -27.55 -17.82
N ASP A 85 24.06 -28.10 -16.78
CA ASP A 85 23.08 -29.17 -16.91
C ASP A 85 21.81 -28.65 -17.59
N THR A 86 21.86 -28.60 -18.92
CA THR A 86 20.81 -27.99 -19.74
C THR A 86 19.49 -28.75 -19.66
N GLU A 87 19.54 -30.06 -19.45
CA GLU A 87 18.39 -30.93 -19.26
C GLU A 87 17.68 -30.62 -17.93
N LEU A 88 18.43 -30.59 -16.81
CA LEU A 88 17.90 -30.22 -15.50
C LEU A 88 17.27 -28.82 -15.53
N LEU A 89 17.99 -27.84 -16.08
CA LEU A 89 17.47 -26.47 -16.18
C LEU A 89 16.20 -26.43 -17.05
N THR A 90 16.12 -27.22 -18.11
CA THR A 90 14.90 -27.28 -18.95
C THR A 90 13.74 -27.91 -18.19
N ALA A 91 13.98 -28.98 -17.44
CA ALA A 91 12.97 -29.61 -16.58
C ALA A 91 12.47 -28.64 -15.49
N LEU A 92 13.39 -27.93 -14.80
CA LEU A 92 13.03 -26.88 -13.82
C LEU A 92 12.19 -25.78 -14.46
N HIS A 93 12.47 -25.39 -15.71
CA HIS A 93 11.69 -24.38 -16.44
C HIS A 93 10.31 -24.87 -16.89
N GLY A 94 10.10 -26.18 -16.98
CA GLY A 94 8.81 -26.79 -17.28
C GLY A 94 7.82 -26.73 -16.11
N LEU A 95 8.31 -26.51 -14.88
CA LEU A 95 7.46 -26.34 -13.69
C LEU A 95 6.72 -24.99 -13.70
N ALA A 96 5.64 -24.91 -12.92
CA ALA A 96 5.03 -23.63 -12.60
C ALA A 96 6.05 -22.71 -11.89
N VAL A 97 5.88 -21.40 -12.05
CA VAL A 97 6.86 -20.41 -11.59
C VAL A 97 7.12 -20.52 -10.09
N ASP A 98 6.06 -20.68 -9.30
CA ASP A 98 6.14 -20.75 -7.84
C ASP A 98 6.69 -22.09 -7.38
N ASP A 99 6.31 -23.20 -8.01
CA ASP A 99 6.83 -24.55 -7.78
C ASP A 99 8.35 -24.61 -8.00
N ARG A 100 8.83 -24.05 -9.12
CA ARG A 100 10.27 -23.95 -9.41
C ARG A 100 11.00 -23.18 -8.30
N ARG A 101 10.43 -22.05 -7.86
CA ARG A 101 11.05 -21.23 -6.80
C ARG A 101 11.08 -21.97 -5.48
N LEU A 102 10.01 -22.68 -5.14
CA LEU A 102 9.89 -23.45 -3.91
C LEU A 102 10.93 -24.58 -3.84
N ILE A 103 11.04 -25.39 -4.90
CA ILE A 103 12.05 -26.46 -5.00
C ILE A 103 13.47 -25.89 -4.93
N VAL A 104 13.76 -24.82 -5.66
CA VAL A 104 15.10 -24.21 -5.66
C VAL A 104 15.45 -23.61 -4.29
N LEU A 105 14.51 -22.99 -3.58
CA LEU A 105 14.76 -22.43 -2.25
C LEU A 105 15.02 -23.52 -1.21
N MET A 106 14.27 -24.62 -1.27
CA MET A 106 14.46 -25.74 -0.35
C MET A 106 15.78 -26.48 -0.59
N THR A 107 16.14 -26.71 -1.86
CA THR A 107 17.35 -27.46 -2.20
C THR A 107 18.61 -26.60 -2.15
N LEU A 108 18.61 -25.43 -2.82
CA LEU A 108 19.82 -24.60 -2.97
C LEU A 108 19.88 -23.42 -2.00
N GLY A 109 18.72 -22.95 -1.54
CA GLY A 109 18.63 -21.86 -0.57
C GLY A 109 18.62 -22.33 0.89
N ASN A 110 18.80 -23.65 1.13
CA ASN A 110 18.76 -24.31 2.43
C ASN A 110 17.64 -23.79 3.36
N THR A 111 16.48 -23.49 2.77
CA THR A 111 15.34 -22.87 3.43
C THR A 111 14.30 -23.94 3.72
N ASP A 112 13.74 -23.97 4.93
CA ASP A 112 12.68 -24.94 5.21
C ASP A 112 11.40 -24.65 4.40
N LEU A 113 10.49 -25.61 4.35
CA LEU A 113 9.28 -25.51 3.54
C LEU A 113 8.39 -24.34 3.96
N GLU A 114 8.29 -24.04 5.26
CA GLU A 114 7.43 -22.98 5.78
C GLU A 114 7.97 -21.60 5.38
N GLU A 115 9.28 -21.39 5.56
CA GLU A 115 9.98 -20.17 5.19
C GLU A 115 10.03 -19.99 3.66
N ALA A 116 10.25 -21.06 2.90
CA ALA A 116 10.23 -21.02 1.44
C ALA A 116 8.81 -20.73 0.90
N SER A 117 7.77 -21.30 1.51
CA SER A 117 6.37 -21.00 1.16
C SER A 117 6.03 -19.55 1.46
N SER A 118 6.47 -19.03 2.61
CA SER A 118 6.30 -17.62 2.97
C SER A 118 7.02 -16.69 1.98
N GLU A 119 8.25 -17.04 1.57
CA GLU A 119 9.05 -16.28 0.61
C GLU A 119 8.42 -16.23 -0.79
N VAL A 120 7.74 -17.30 -1.21
CA VAL A 120 7.03 -17.39 -2.49
C VAL A 120 5.62 -16.80 -2.41
N GLY A 121 5.05 -16.65 -1.22
CA GLY A 121 3.71 -16.09 -0.97
C GLY A 121 2.59 -17.14 -0.95
N LEU A 122 2.92 -18.39 -0.63
CA LEU A 122 2.01 -19.52 -0.53
C LEU A 122 1.70 -19.86 0.94
N PRO A 123 0.46 -20.30 1.26
CA PRO A 123 0.18 -20.98 2.53
C PRO A 123 1.02 -22.26 2.68
N ALA A 124 1.43 -22.62 3.90
CA ALA A 124 2.27 -23.79 4.15
C ALA A 124 1.65 -25.12 3.65
N GLU A 125 0.32 -25.27 3.76
CA GLU A 125 -0.40 -26.46 3.26
C GLU A 125 -0.32 -26.57 1.73
N GLU A 126 -0.44 -25.44 1.01
CA GLU A 126 -0.30 -25.39 -0.46
C GLU A 126 1.15 -25.64 -0.87
N GLY A 127 2.12 -25.17 -0.08
CA GLY A 127 3.54 -25.48 -0.27
C GLY A 127 3.84 -26.98 -0.27
N ILE A 128 3.25 -27.76 0.66
CA ILE A 128 3.44 -29.23 0.72
C ILE A 128 2.94 -29.90 -0.57
N GLU A 129 1.75 -29.54 -1.03
CA GLU A 129 1.13 -30.09 -2.23
C GLU A 129 1.96 -29.73 -3.49
N ASN A 130 2.38 -28.47 -3.59
CA ASN A 130 3.16 -27.97 -4.71
C ASN A 130 4.55 -28.63 -4.78
N VAL A 131 5.24 -28.80 -3.66
CA VAL A 131 6.53 -29.52 -3.64
C VAL A 131 6.37 -30.95 -4.10
N THR A 132 5.37 -31.66 -3.58
CA THR A 132 5.12 -33.07 -3.94
C THR A 132 4.84 -33.20 -5.45
N THR A 133 4.03 -32.29 -5.99
CA THR A 133 3.68 -32.25 -7.42
C THR A 133 4.90 -31.91 -8.27
N ALA A 134 5.69 -30.92 -7.86
CA ALA A 134 6.87 -30.46 -8.57
C ALA A 134 7.97 -31.53 -8.62
N LEU A 135 8.24 -32.20 -7.49
CA LEU A 135 9.19 -33.31 -7.44
C LEU A 135 8.76 -34.46 -8.35
N SER A 136 7.48 -34.85 -8.31
CA SER A 136 6.94 -35.90 -9.20
C SER A 136 7.09 -35.54 -10.68
N ALA A 137 6.87 -34.26 -11.02
CA ALA A 137 7.04 -33.77 -12.39
C ALA A 137 8.52 -33.76 -12.83
N LEU A 138 9.45 -33.43 -11.93
CA LEU A 138 10.89 -33.49 -12.20
C LEU A 138 11.39 -34.92 -12.38
N GLU A 139 10.99 -35.85 -11.51
CA GLU A 139 11.34 -37.28 -11.64
C GLU A 139 10.83 -37.85 -12.96
N THR A 140 9.59 -37.51 -13.33
CA THR A 140 9.01 -37.94 -14.61
C THR A 140 9.75 -37.33 -15.81
N SER A 141 10.13 -36.05 -15.73
CA SER A 141 10.80 -35.34 -16.82
C SER A 141 12.25 -35.77 -17.02
N LEU A 142 12.96 -36.15 -15.95
CA LEU A 142 14.39 -36.49 -15.98
C LEU A 142 14.64 -38.00 -15.97
N GLY A 143 13.65 -38.81 -15.59
CA GLY A 143 13.81 -40.27 -15.46
C GLY A 143 14.72 -40.69 -14.30
N GLU A 144 14.93 -39.81 -13.33
CA GLU A 144 15.82 -39.98 -12.19
C GLU A 144 15.06 -39.78 -10.88
N GLY A 145 15.50 -40.43 -9.80
CA GLY A 145 14.92 -40.22 -8.47
C GLY A 145 15.36 -38.90 -7.83
N ILE A 146 14.59 -38.42 -6.84
CA ILE A 146 14.84 -37.16 -6.11
C ILE A 146 16.31 -36.98 -5.66
N ASP A 147 16.95 -38.00 -5.08
CA ASP A 147 18.34 -37.91 -4.60
C ASP A 147 19.35 -37.57 -5.72
N ALA A 148 19.10 -38.04 -6.95
CA ALA A 148 19.96 -37.74 -8.10
C ALA A 148 19.72 -36.31 -8.60
N ILE A 149 18.45 -35.88 -8.63
CA ILE A 149 18.06 -34.52 -8.99
C ILE A 149 18.65 -33.51 -8.02
N GLU A 150 18.59 -33.77 -6.71
CA GLU A 150 19.18 -32.92 -5.67
C GLU A 150 20.71 -32.77 -5.87
N ARG A 151 21.42 -33.87 -6.11
CA ARG A 151 22.87 -33.82 -6.43
C ARG A 151 23.16 -33.01 -7.68
N ARG A 152 22.36 -33.17 -8.75
CA ARG A 152 22.51 -32.39 -9.99
C ARG A 152 22.24 -30.89 -9.76
N MET A 153 21.24 -30.55 -8.94
CA MET A 153 20.95 -29.17 -8.54
C MET A 153 22.12 -28.56 -7.76
N HIS A 154 22.70 -29.27 -6.79
CA HIS A 154 23.90 -28.78 -6.09
C HIS A 154 25.10 -28.64 -7.03
N GLY A 155 25.22 -29.50 -8.05
CA GLY A 155 26.22 -29.41 -9.11
C GLY A 155 26.15 -28.11 -9.93
N LEU A 156 25.03 -27.38 -9.91
CA LEU A 156 24.93 -26.05 -10.53
C LEU A 156 25.84 -25.00 -9.86
N SER A 157 26.32 -25.23 -8.62
CA SER A 157 27.21 -24.28 -7.93
C SER A 157 28.54 -24.09 -8.68
N ALA A 158 29.09 -25.17 -9.24
CA ALA A 158 30.36 -25.15 -9.97
C ALA A 158 30.33 -24.19 -11.17
N VAL A 159 29.15 -23.99 -11.75
CA VAL A 159 28.89 -23.10 -12.88
C VAL A 159 28.91 -21.63 -12.45
N THR A 160 28.45 -21.34 -11.24
CA THR A 160 28.40 -19.98 -10.67
C THR A 160 29.66 -19.59 -9.92
N ASP A 161 30.42 -20.55 -9.40
CA ASP A 161 31.66 -20.32 -8.64
C ASP A 161 32.79 -19.70 -9.49
N SER A 162 32.74 -19.89 -10.81
CA SER A 162 33.68 -19.27 -11.75
C SER A 162 33.44 -17.77 -11.98
N LEU A 163 32.34 -17.21 -11.45
CA LEU A 163 32.01 -15.79 -11.61
C LEU A 163 32.77 -14.92 -10.59
N PRO A 164 33.34 -13.78 -11.02
CA PRO A 164 34.06 -12.91 -10.11
C PRO A 164 33.11 -12.28 -9.09
N VAL A 165 33.32 -12.48 -7.79
CA VAL A 165 32.51 -11.81 -6.74
C VAL A 165 32.96 -10.35 -6.60
N PRO A 166 32.09 -9.35 -6.85
CA PRO A 166 32.42 -7.95 -6.65
C PRO A 166 32.80 -7.67 -5.19
N SER A 167 33.70 -6.71 -4.95
CA SER A 167 33.98 -6.32 -3.56
C SER A 167 32.74 -5.66 -2.93
N PRO A 168 32.49 -5.84 -1.61
CA PRO A 168 31.41 -5.13 -0.93
C PRO A 168 31.49 -3.61 -1.11
N ALA A 169 32.71 -3.05 -1.10
CA ALA A 169 32.95 -1.62 -1.31
C ALA A 169 32.48 -1.15 -2.70
N ASP A 170 32.69 -1.95 -3.74
CA ASP A 170 32.24 -1.65 -5.11
C ASP A 170 30.72 -1.69 -5.22
N VAL A 171 30.08 -2.70 -4.62
CA VAL A 171 28.61 -2.81 -4.56
C VAL A 171 28.01 -1.58 -3.86
N ARG A 172 28.57 -1.19 -2.71
CA ARG A 172 28.13 -0.01 -1.95
C ARG A 172 28.34 1.29 -2.72
N THR A 173 29.46 1.43 -3.43
CA THR A 173 29.77 2.63 -4.23
C THR A 173 28.91 2.72 -5.49
N ALA A 174 28.68 1.60 -6.17
CA ALA A 174 27.81 1.51 -7.34
C ALA A 174 26.35 1.79 -6.97
N ALA A 175 25.88 1.32 -5.81
CA ALA A 175 24.56 1.64 -5.27
C ALA A 175 24.34 3.17 -5.08
N ARG A 176 25.41 3.93 -4.76
CA ARG A 176 25.37 5.40 -4.70
C ARG A 176 25.43 6.06 -6.09
N ARG A 177 26.14 5.46 -7.06
CA ARG A 177 26.27 5.97 -8.45
C ARG A 177 25.05 5.70 -9.34
N GLY A 178 24.20 4.73 -9.03
CA GLY A 178 22.94 4.46 -9.75
C GLY A 178 21.99 5.67 -9.78
N LEU A 179 22.09 6.58 -8.80
CA LEU A 179 21.39 7.86 -8.78
C LEU A 179 21.90 8.86 -9.85
N ARG A 180 23.14 8.73 -10.35
CA ARG A 180 23.77 9.69 -11.29
C ARG A 180 23.67 9.27 -12.75
N ARG A 181 23.55 7.98 -13.06
CA ARG A 181 23.64 7.47 -14.45
C ARG A 181 22.34 7.66 -15.24
N ASN A 182 21.17 7.58 -14.58
CA ASN A 182 19.89 7.97 -15.16
C ASN A 182 19.77 9.48 -15.36
N THR A 183 20.54 10.28 -14.62
CA THR A 183 20.59 11.75 -14.76
C THR A 183 21.43 12.20 -15.96
N ILE A 184 22.50 11.47 -16.30
CA ILE A 184 23.45 11.88 -17.35
C ILE A 184 22.89 11.68 -18.77
N MET A 185 22.12 10.62 -19.03
CA MET A 185 21.52 10.38 -20.36
C MET A 185 20.43 11.39 -20.72
N LEU A 186 19.74 11.96 -19.72
CA LEU A 186 18.74 13.01 -19.94
C LEU A 186 19.36 14.37 -20.28
N VAL A 187 20.60 14.63 -19.84
CA VAL A 187 21.30 15.91 -20.07
C VAL A 187 21.87 15.99 -21.49
N ALA A 188 22.34 14.89 -22.07
CA ALA A 188 22.88 14.87 -23.43
C ALA A 188 21.81 15.16 -24.51
N ALA A 189 20.57 14.66 -24.32
CA ALA A 189 19.46 14.92 -25.24
C ALA A 189 18.93 16.37 -25.15
N ALA A 190 19.11 17.04 -24.01
CA ALA A 190 18.62 18.41 -23.81
C ALA A 190 19.54 19.47 -24.44
N ILE A 191 20.85 19.23 -24.52
CA ILE A 191 21.82 20.19 -25.05
C ILE A 191 21.68 20.35 -26.58
N ALA A 192 21.24 19.31 -27.31
CA ALA A 192 21.01 19.40 -28.75
C ALA A 192 19.77 20.25 -29.12
N LEU A 193 18.82 20.44 -28.20
CA LEU A 193 17.57 21.18 -28.46
C LEU A 193 17.67 22.68 -28.13
N ILE A 194 18.67 23.10 -27.35
CA ILE A 194 18.76 24.48 -26.84
C ILE A 194 19.54 25.41 -27.79
N VAL A 195 20.33 24.87 -28.72
CA VAL A 195 21.08 25.68 -29.70
C VAL A 195 20.20 26.11 -30.90
N GLY A 196 18.99 25.55 -31.07
CA GLY A 196 18.20 25.67 -32.31
C GLY A 196 17.18 26.80 -32.41
N SER A 197 16.82 27.53 -31.36
CA SER A 197 15.73 28.52 -31.47
C SER A 197 15.90 29.68 -30.50
N GLY A 198 16.43 30.78 -31.02
CA GLY A 198 16.61 32.04 -30.31
C GLY A 198 15.37 32.93 -30.26
N PHE A 199 15.37 33.77 -29.22
CA PHE A 199 14.90 35.16 -29.13
C PHE A 199 13.52 35.57 -29.64
N VAL A 200 12.65 36.03 -28.72
CA VAL A 200 12.08 37.40 -28.72
C VAL A 200 11.87 37.85 -27.27
N ALA A 201 12.35 39.05 -26.96
CA ALA A 201 12.25 39.74 -25.68
C ALA A 201 10.98 40.61 -25.58
N THR A 202 10.42 40.75 -24.37
CA THR A 202 9.69 41.97 -23.95
C THR A 202 9.95 42.22 -22.46
N GLU A 203 10.41 43.42 -22.17
CA GLU A 203 10.74 43.97 -20.85
C GLU A 203 9.49 44.31 -20.02
N GLY A 204 9.62 44.24 -18.70
CA GLY A 204 8.63 44.64 -17.73
C GLY A 204 9.21 44.50 -16.33
N ASP A 205 9.79 45.59 -15.84
CA ASP A 205 10.53 45.72 -14.58
C ASP A 205 9.62 45.53 -13.35
N ALA A 206 10.10 44.75 -12.37
CA ALA A 206 9.45 44.57 -11.06
C ALA A 206 10.50 44.34 -9.95
N LEU A 207 11.31 45.37 -9.68
CA LEU A 207 12.14 45.47 -8.48
C LEU A 207 12.10 46.89 -7.92
N ALA A 208 11.35 47.07 -6.82
CA ALA A 208 11.38 48.15 -5.81
C ALA A 208 10.05 48.05 -5.03
N THR A 209 9.92 48.01 -3.70
CA THR A 209 10.66 48.42 -2.49
C THR A 209 9.99 47.63 -1.31
N SER A 210 10.47 47.47 -0.06
CA SER A 210 11.33 48.23 0.85
C SER A 210 11.72 47.38 2.09
N SER A 211 12.94 47.58 2.60
CA SER A 211 13.36 47.49 4.02
C SER A 211 13.07 48.87 4.69
N ASP A 212 12.80 49.10 5.99
CA ASP A 212 13.37 48.66 7.27
C ASP A 212 12.42 48.93 8.49
N LEU A 213 12.38 47.96 9.45
CA LEU A 213 12.43 47.97 10.95
C LEU A 213 11.74 49.09 11.82
N PRO A 214 11.20 48.80 13.06
CA PRO A 214 11.97 48.22 14.18
C PRO A 214 11.26 47.24 15.15
N THR A 215 12.10 46.55 15.91
CA THR A 215 11.86 45.71 17.09
C THR A 215 10.85 46.32 18.09
N ARG A 216 9.82 45.54 18.44
CA ARG A 216 9.19 45.62 19.77
C ARG A 216 9.09 44.21 20.33
N GLN A 217 10.01 43.90 21.25
CA GLN A 217 9.78 42.90 22.29
C GLN A 217 8.43 43.20 22.95
N LYS A 218 7.47 42.30 22.79
CA LYS A 218 6.48 42.06 23.83
C LYS A 218 7.03 40.95 24.71
N PHE A 219 7.36 41.30 25.94
CA PHE A 219 7.38 40.36 27.04
C PHE A 219 6.03 39.61 27.06
N GLY A 220 6.04 38.29 26.95
CA GLY A 220 4.90 37.46 27.36
C GLY A 220 4.40 36.34 26.44
N ASP A 221 4.87 36.18 25.19
CA ASP A 221 4.46 35.04 24.35
C ASP A 221 5.63 34.06 24.14
N GLU A 222 6.11 33.49 25.25
CA GLU A 222 6.53 32.09 25.18
C GLU A 222 5.26 31.26 24.95
N THR A 223 5.08 30.77 23.74
CA THR A 223 4.45 29.46 23.59
C THR A 223 5.59 28.46 23.63
N PRO A 224 5.76 27.71 24.73
CA PRO A 224 6.50 26.47 24.62
C PRO A 224 5.65 25.60 23.70
N ASP A 225 6.16 25.29 22.51
CA ASP A 225 5.81 24.03 21.86
C ASP A 225 5.93 22.97 22.95
N VAL A 226 4.80 22.38 23.35
CA VAL A 226 4.79 21.25 24.27
C VAL A 226 5.36 20.06 23.51
N LYS A 227 6.69 20.01 23.40
CA LYS A 227 7.41 18.82 23.02
C LYS A 227 7.29 17.89 24.22
N LEU A 228 6.38 16.93 24.14
CA LEU A 228 6.23 15.89 25.16
C LEU A 228 7.59 15.21 25.31
N ASP A 229 8.16 15.28 26.53
CA ASP A 229 9.46 14.67 26.81
C ASP A 229 9.25 13.17 27.04
N ALA A 230 9.72 12.38 26.07
CA ALA A 230 9.80 10.92 26.07
C ALA A 230 10.34 10.33 27.39
N ARG A 231 11.18 11.08 28.12
CA ARG A 231 11.77 10.63 29.39
C ARG A 231 10.74 10.45 30.50
N GLN A 232 9.65 11.22 30.47
CA GLN A 232 8.62 11.24 31.52
C GLN A 232 7.41 10.33 31.23
N VAL A 233 7.41 9.60 30.11
CA VAL A 233 6.35 8.65 29.77
C VAL A 233 6.60 7.30 30.44
N SER A 234 5.59 6.79 31.15
CA SER A 234 5.51 5.49 31.81
C SER A 234 4.13 4.84 31.60
N ALA A 235 3.96 3.60 32.08
CA ALA A 235 2.66 2.92 32.08
C ALA A 235 1.58 3.66 32.88
N ASP A 236 1.95 4.57 33.79
CA ASP A 236 0.97 5.40 34.47
C ASP A 236 0.27 6.34 33.49
N ASN A 237 0.89 6.75 32.38
CA ASN A 237 0.25 7.62 31.41
C ASN A 237 -0.87 6.94 30.59
N LEU A 238 -0.95 5.61 30.62
CA LEU A 238 -2.05 4.87 30.01
C LEU A 238 -3.37 5.15 30.74
N LEU A 239 -4.48 4.98 30.02
CA LEU A 239 -5.84 5.13 30.52
C LEU A 239 -6.08 4.20 31.71
N SER A 240 -6.93 4.66 32.62
CA SER A 240 -7.48 3.85 33.70
C SER A 240 -8.80 3.21 33.29
N ALA A 241 -9.20 2.13 33.97
CA ALA A 241 -10.51 1.51 33.77
C ALA A 241 -11.68 2.50 33.95
N LYS A 242 -11.55 3.47 34.87
CA LYS A 242 -12.51 4.57 35.08
C LYS A 242 -12.63 5.53 33.89
N GLN A 243 -11.55 5.75 33.14
CA GLN A 243 -11.62 6.57 31.92
C GLN A 243 -12.20 5.76 30.75
N VAL A 244 -11.88 4.47 30.67
CA VAL A 244 -12.43 3.56 29.65
C VAL A 244 -13.94 3.35 29.84
N SER A 245 -14.46 3.38 31.07
CA SER A 245 -15.90 3.27 31.34
C SER A 245 -16.74 4.40 30.73
N ALA A 246 -16.13 5.47 30.22
CA ALA A 246 -16.85 6.47 29.43
C ALA A 246 -17.29 5.96 28.04
N LEU A 247 -16.68 4.88 27.54
CA LEU A 247 -17.01 4.27 26.25
C LEU A 247 -18.31 3.45 26.34
N ASP A 248 -18.47 2.69 27.43
CA ASP A 248 -19.73 2.05 27.82
C ASP A 248 -19.94 2.21 29.33
N PRO A 249 -20.76 3.20 29.76
CA PRO A 249 -21.06 3.46 31.17
C PRO A 249 -21.91 2.37 31.85
N ALA A 250 -22.56 1.48 31.08
CA ALA A 250 -23.34 0.38 31.63
C ALA A 250 -22.45 -0.80 32.05
N ARG A 251 -21.15 -0.77 31.71
CA ARG A 251 -20.21 -1.85 31.98
C ARG A 251 -19.20 -1.45 33.04
N THR A 252 -18.82 -2.43 33.85
CA THR A 252 -17.62 -2.35 34.68
C THR A 252 -16.44 -2.81 33.86
N TRP A 253 -15.34 -2.07 33.91
CA TRP A 253 -14.13 -2.36 33.14
C TRP A 253 -12.99 -2.76 34.07
N LYS A 254 -12.15 -3.69 33.60
CA LYS A 254 -10.92 -4.07 34.30
C LYS A 254 -9.74 -4.02 33.35
N VAL A 255 -8.57 -3.66 33.89
CA VAL A 255 -7.30 -3.82 33.17
C VAL A 255 -6.99 -5.32 33.11
N THR A 256 -6.69 -5.84 31.93
CA THR A 256 -6.36 -7.26 31.73
C THR A 256 -4.88 -7.49 31.52
N SER A 257 -4.18 -6.57 30.84
CA SER A 257 -2.73 -6.58 30.78
C SER A 257 -2.17 -5.17 30.61
N THR A 258 -0.92 -4.99 31.00
CA THR A 258 -0.08 -3.85 30.63
C THR A 258 1.28 -4.42 30.23
N ASP A 259 1.73 -4.07 29.04
CA ASP A 259 2.91 -4.62 28.37
C ASP A 259 3.78 -3.45 27.90
N GLU A 260 5.06 -3.50 28.26
CA GLU A 260 6.06 -2.47 27.97
C GLU A 260 7.21 -3.02 27.10
N ASP A 261 7.05 -4.26 26.64
CA ASP A 261 8.08 -4.99 25.92
C ASP A 261 8.11 -4.59 24.44
N VAL A 262 9.14 -3.82 24.07
CA VAL A 262 9.42 -3.39 22.70
C VAL A 262 9.66 -4.57 21.75
N THR A 263 10.00 -5.75 22.26
CA THR A 263 10.27 -6.96 21.46
C THR A 263 9.03 -7.81 21.22
N ASN A 264 7.93 -7.56 21.95
CA ASN A 264 6.68 -8.29 21.74
C ASN A 264 6.13 -7.98 20.34
N THR A 265 5.94 -9.00 19.52
CA THR A 265 5.46 -8.84 18.14
C THR A 265 3.96 -9.11 17.98
N THR A 266 3.30 -9.60 19.03
CA THR A 266 1.89 -10.01 18.99
C THR A 266 0.99 -8.79 18.74
N PRO A 267 0.21 -8.72 17.65
CA PRO A 267 -0.71 -7.61 17.44
C PRO A 267 -1.76 -7.50 18.57
N TYR A 268 -2.10 -6.28 18.98
CA TYR A 268 -3.15 -6.02 19.98
C TYR A 268 -4.51 -5.68 19.36
N ALA A 269 -4.59 -5.62 18.02
CA ALA A 269 -5.77 -5.24 17.25
C ALA A 269 -5.80 -5.96 15.90
N THR A 270 -6.97 -5.97 15.26
CA THR A 270 -7.26 -6.82 14.08
C THR A 270 -6.53 -6.42 12.79
N CYS A 271 -6.43 -5.12 12.46
CA CYS A 271 -5.90 -4.66 11.17
C CYS A 271 -4.37 -4.51 11.09
N PRO A 272 -3.66 -4.04 12.13
CA PRO A 272 -2.20 -3.95 12.10
C PRO A 272 -1.53 -5.31 11.88
N THR A 273 -0.62 -5.39 10.90
CA THR A 273 0.20 -6.60 10.66
C THR A 273 1.41 -6.70 11.58
N LYS A 274 1.68 -5.63 12.34
CA LYS A 274 2.72 -5.55 13.36
C LYS A 274 2.13 -4.92 14.60
N ARG A 275 2.75 -5.17 15.76
CA ARG A 275 2.34 -4.55 17.01
C ARG A 275 2.59 -3.04 17.05
N PHE A 276 3.73 -2.57 16.52
CA PHE A 276 4.14 -1.16 16.59
C PHE A 276 4.45 -0.57 15.21
N ALA A 277 4.00 0.66 14.98
CA ALA A 277 4.20 1.35 13.72
C ALA A 277 5.59 1.97 13.62
N ASP A 278 6.18 2.40 14.73
CA ASP A 278 7.60 2.68 14.83
C ASP A 278 8.36 1.35 14.75
N PRO A 279 9.29 1.19 13.78
CA PRO A 279 10.10 -0.02 13.69
C PRO A 279 11.15 -0.15 14.81
N ASP A 280 11.46 0.93 15.52
CA ASP A 280 12.51 0.99 16.55
C ASP A 280 12.12 2.01 17.65
N PRO A 281 11.00 1.77 18.36
CA PRO A 281 10.52 2.67 19.40
C PRO A 281 11.47 2.66 20.60
N VAL A 282 11.70 3.82 21.20
CA VAL A 282 12.50 3.96 22.43
C VAL A 282 11.78 3.32 23.62
N LYS A 283 10.45 3.50 23.67
CA LYS A 283 9.56 2.89 24.67
C LYS A 283 8.21 2.60 24.03
N VAL A 284 7.55 1.57 24.52
CA VAL A 284 6.17 1.23 24.15
C VAL A 284 5.36 0.94 25.40
N PHE A 285 4.06 1.21 25.33
CA PHE A 285 3.13 0.89 26.39
C PHE A 285 1.82 0.41 25.77
N VAL A 286 1.43 -0.84 26.02
CA VAL A 286 0.16 -1.40 25.56
C VAL A 286 -0.65 -1.83 26.77
N ARG A 287 -1.86 -1.27 26.93
CA ARG A 287 -2.80 -1.67 27.97
C ARG A 287 -4.11 -2.15 27.38
N THR A 288 -4.57 -3.32 27.82
CA THR A 288 -5.86 -3.88 27.41
C THR A 288 -6.85 -3.86 28.55
N PHE A 289 -8.13 -3.73 28.19
CA PHE A 289 -9.25 -3.70 29.11
C PHE A 289 -10.38 -4.56 28.55
N ASP A 290 -11.03 -5.30 29.43
CA ASP A 290 -12.24 -6.04 29.09
C ASP A 290 -13.41 -5.54 29.93
N ALA A 291 -14.57 -5.45 29.29
CA ALA A 291 -15.82 -5.18 29.95
C ALA A 291 -16.33 -6.44 30.68
N ALA A 292 -16.86 -6.27 31.89
CA ALA A 292 -17.45 -7.35 32.66
C ALA A 292 -18.86 -7.72 32.16
N GLY A 293 -19.24 -8.98 32.39
CA GLY A 293 -20.53 -9.54 32.01
C GLY A 293 -20.49 -10.29 30.67
N PRO A 294 -21.66 -10.69 30.13
CA PRO A 294 -21.74 -11.46 28.88
C PRO A 294 -21.52 -10.55 27.66
N THR A 295 -20.27 -10.15 27.43
CA THR A 295 -19.87 -9.29 26.31
C THR A 295 -18.45 -9.63 25.86
N ASN A 296 -18.16 -9.43 24.56
CA ASN A 296 -16.81 -9.52 23.99
C ASN A 296 -16.19 -8.13 23.76
N GLU A 297 -16.71 -7.14 24.50
CA GLU A 297 -16.27 -5.77 24.40
C GLU A 297 -14.89 -5.58 25.04
N ARG A 298 -13.95 -5.10 24.24
CA ARG A 298 -12.54 -4.96 24.59
C ARG A 298 -12.00 -3.62 24.12
N VAL A 299 -11.07 -3.08 24.89
CA VAL A 299 -10.30 -1.88 24.54
C VAL A 299 -8.81 -2.19 24.60
N ALA A 300 -8.05 -1.68 23.65
CA ALA A 300 -6.60 -1.66 23.69
C ALA A 300 -6.13 -0.22 23.47
N GLN A 301 -5.19 0.22 24.30
CA GLN A 301 -4.47 1.47 24.09
C GLN A 301 -2.99 1.15 23.89
N SER A 302 -2.39 1.75 22.88
CA SER A 302 -0.95 1.72 22.64
C SER A 302 -0.39 3.14 22.66
N ILE A 303 0.75 3.34 23.30
CA ILE A 303 1.57 4.55 23.21
C ILE A 303 2.96 4.12 22.72
N GLU A 304 3.42 4.71 21.62
CA GLU A 304 4.78 4.50 21.11
C GLU A 304 5.58 5.80 21.25
N VAL A 305 6.80 5.68 21.76
CA VAL A 305 7.72 6.80 21.95
C VAL A 305 8.87 6.65 20.96
N SER A 306 8.89 7.51 19.95
CA SER A 306 9.88 7.48 18.88
C SER A 306 11.15 8.26 19.22
N LYS A 307 12.24 7.96 18.50
CA LYS A 307 13.53 8.66 18.64
C LYS A 307 13.48 10.14 18.23
N SER A 308 12.50 10.52 17.41
CA SER A 308 12.29 11.91 16.98
C SER A 308 10.84 12.15 16.54
N ASP A 309 10.43 13.41 16.51
CA ASP A 309 9.12 13.86 16.01
C ASP A 309 8.89 13.45 14.54
N ALA A 310 9.94 13.43 13.72
CA ALA A 310 9.85 12.96 12.34
C ALA A 310 9.51 11.46 12.25
N VAL A 311 10.07 10.63 13.14
CA VAL A 311 9.77 9.18 13.20
C VAL A 311 8.38 8.96 13.77
N ALA A 312 7.97 9.72 14.79
CA ALA A 312 6.62 9.65 15.34
C ALA A 312 5.56 10.05 14.31
N THR A 313 5.84 11.07 13.48
CA THR A 313 4.96 11.49 12.38
C THR A 313 4.79 10.37 11.36
N GLN A 314 5.88 9.73 10.92
CA GLN A 314 5.82 8.59 10.00
C GLN A 314 5.10 7.38 10.61
N SER A 315 5.27 7.16 11.92
CA SER A 315 4.59 6.09 12.65
C SER A 315 3.09 6.37 12.75
N TYR A 316 2.69 7.61 13.00
CA TYR A 316 1.28 8.04 12.96
C TYR A 316 0.66 7.83 11.58
N GLU A 317 1.35 8.21 10.50
CA GLU A 317 0.88 7.98 9.13
C GLU A 317 0.72 6.48 8.85
N ARG A 318 1.68 5.65 9.28
CA ARG A 318 1.63 4.19 9.14
C ARG A 318 0.49 3.56 9.95
N LEU A 319 0.25 4.04 11.18
CA LEU A 319 -0.90 3.62 12.00
C LEU A 319 -2.20 3.90 11.25
N VAL A 320 -2.37 5.10 10.69
CA VAL A 320 -3.57 5.42 9.91
C VAL A 320 -3.67 4.53 8.67
N GLN A 321 -2.55 4.29 7.97
CA GLN A 321 -2.48 3.46 6.77
C GLN A 321 -2.91 2.01 7.02
N TRP A 322 -2.47 1.37 8.11
CA TRP A 322 -2.84 -0.01 8.44
C TRP A 322 -4.35 -0.23 8.53
N TYR A 323 -5.11 0.79 8.91
CA TYR A 323 -6.57 0.70 8.98
C TYR A 323 -7.26 1.18 7.71
N SER A 324 -6.67 2.10 6.94
CA SER A 324 -7.20 2.44 5.60
C SER A 324 -6.90 1.38 4.55
N ASP A 325 -5.91 0.52 4.79
CA ASP A 325 -5.52 -0.61 3.96
C ASP A 325 -5.83 -1.95 4.65
N CYS A 326 -6.82 -2.01 5.55
CA CYS A 326 -7.11 -3.23 6.30
C CYS A 326 -7.60 -4.35 5.37
N GLU A 327 -6.77 -5.40 5.21
CA GLU A 327 -7.02 -6.56 4.35
C GLU A 327 -7.53 -7.77 5.14
N HIS A 328 -8.54 -7.55 5.97
CA HIS A 328 -9.16 -8.62 6.75
C HIS A 328 -10.50 -9.04 6.11
N PRO A 329 -10.84 -10.34 6.02
CA PRO A 329 -12.06 -10.77 5.35
C PRO A 329 -13.30 -10.09 5.93
N ARG A 330 -14.17 -9.61 5.04
CA ARG A 330 -15.46 -8.98 5.35
C ARG A 330 -15.36 -7.75 6.28
N VAL A 331 -14.20 -7.08 6.33
CA VAL A 331 -14.01 -5.82 7.06
C VAL A 331 -14.19 -4.62 6.12
N GLU A 332 -15.07 -3.69 6.49
CA GLU A 332 -15.39 -2.48 5.73
C GLU A 332 -15.11 -1.22 6.58
N LEU A 333 -14.52 -0.17 5.97
CA LEU A 333 -14.33 1.14 6.57
C LEU A 333 -15.61 1.96 6.40
N VAL A 334 -16.41 2.00 7.47
CA VAL A 334 -17.76 2.59 7.43
C VAL A 334 -17.78 4.10 7.67
N ALA A 335 -16.81 4.65 8.41
CA ALA A 335 -16.72 6.09 8.67
C ALA A 335 -15.32 6.56 9.07
N ALA A 336 -15.03 7.83 8.78
CA ALA A 336 -13.84 8.53 9.22
C ALA A 336 -14.21 9.89 9.83
N TYR A 337 -13.44 10.32 10.82
CA TYR A 337 -13.61 11.59 11.52
C TYR A 337 -12.26 12.24 11.79
N THR A 338 -12.24 13.56 11.77
CA THR A 338 -11.16 14.37 12.32
C THR A 338 -11.67 15.03 13.61
N VAL A 339 -10.90 14.93 14.68
CA VAL A 339 -11.16 15.64 15.94
C VAL A 339 -10.28 16.87 15.97
N LYS A 340 -10.87 18.04 15.76
CA LYS A 340 -10.18 19.33 15.79
C LYS A 340 -9.88 19.73 17.23
N ARG A 341 -8.64 20.18 17.45
CA ARG A 341 -8.10 20.60 18.75
C ARG A 341 -7.26 21.86 18.57
N PRO A 342 -6.95 22.61 19.65
CA PRO A 342 -6.05 23.77 19.55
C PRO A 342 -4.63 23.42 19.07
N PHE A 343 -4.21 22.16 19.26
CA PHE A 343 -2.94 21.62 18.80
C PHE A 343 -3.13 20.13 18.51
N GLY A 344 -2.55 19.60 17.43
CA GLY A 344 -2.56 18.17 17.09
C GLY A 344 -3.96 17.57 16.93
N ASP A 345 -4.46 17.54 15.70
CA ASP A 345 -5.74 16.89 15.36
C ASP A 345 -5.65 15.37 15.57
N PHE A 346 -6.77 14.75 15.96
CA PHE A 346 -6.88 13.29 15.97
C PHE A 346 -7.63 12.78 14.74
N LYS A 347 -7.37 11.54 14.36
CA LYS A 347 -8.18 10.79 13.39
C LYS A 347 -8.91 9.66 14.10
N ILE A 348 -10.17 9.47 13.76
CA ILE A 348 -10.96 8.32 14.21
C ILE A 348 -11.51 7.59 12.99
N LEU A 349 -11.28 6.29 12.93
CA LEU A 349 -11.83 5.39 11.91
C LEU A 349 -12.80 4.42 12.57
N LYS A 350 -13.92 4.14 11.90
CA LYS A 350 -14.86 3.09 12.28
C LYS A 350 -14.86 2.03 11.20
N LEU A 351 -14.50 0.81 11.58
CA LEU A 351 -14.54 -0.36 10.72
C LEU A 351 -15.59 -1.34 11.22
N ARG A 352 -16.02 -2.24 10.34
CA ARG A 352 -17.00 -3.26 10.66
C ARG A 352 -16.65 -4.58 10.00
N SER A 353 -16.55 -5.62 10.79
CA SER A 353 -16.56 -7.01 10.32
C SER A 353 -18.00 -7.47 10.17
N HIS A 354 -18.36 -7.93 8.97
CA HIS A 354 -19.67 -8.51 8.67
C HIS A 354 -19.66 -10.06 8.77
N ARG A 355 -18.73 -10.62 9.54
CA ARG A 355 -18.76 -12.04 9.95
C ARG A 355 -19.88 -12.29 10.97
N GLN A 356 -20.04 -13.52 11.41
CA GLN A 356 -20.90 -13.87 12.54
C GLN A 356 -20.03 -14.26 13.75
N PRO A 357 -20.16 -13.56 14.90
CA PRO A 357 -20.97 -12.36 15.10
C PRO A 357 -20.44 -11.16 14.29
N GLU A 358 -21.33 -10.22 13.94
CA GLU A 358 -20.92 -8.93 13.36
C GLU A 358 -20.07 -8.22 14.44
N ARG A 359 -19.03 -7.49 14.04
CA ARG A 359 -18.17 -6.78 15.00
C ARG A 359 -17.85 -5.37 14.52
N THR A 360 -17.90 -4.40 15.43
CA THR A 360 -17.54 -3.01 15.15
C THR A 360 -16.21 -2.66 15.83
N PHE A 361 -15.30 -2.04 15.08
CA PHE A 361 -14.02 -1.52 15.55
C PHE A 361 -14.06 0.01 15.47
N THR A 362 -13.81 0.70 16.58
CA THR A 362 -13.59 2.16 16.59
C THR A 362 -12.15 2.42 17.00
N VAL A 363 -11.40 3.09 16.13
CA VAL A 363 -9.96 3.27 16.29
C VAL A 363 -9.63 4.75 16.22
N GLY A 364 -8.84 5.23 17.17
CA GLY A 364 -8.41 6.61 17.29
C GLY A 364 -6.90 6.72 17.26
N PHE A 365 -6.40 7.71 16.54
CA PHE A 365 -4.98 7.98 16.40
C PHE A 365 -4.69 9.40 16.82
N SER A 366 -3.61 9.57 17.57
CA SER A 366 -3.10 10.87 17.98
C SER A 366 -1.59 10.89 17.89
N HIS A 367 -1.04 12.08 17.64
CA HIS A 367 0.39 12.31 17.52
C HIS A 367 0.74 13.69 18.11
N SER A 368 1.83 13.75 18.87
CA SER A 368 2.36 15.00 19.41
C SER A 368 3.83 14.83 19.77
N GLY A 369 4.72 15.56 19.10
CA GLY A 369 6.16 15.46 19.35
C GLY A 369 6.66 14.04 19.05
N THR A 370 7.34 13.42 20.01
CA THR A 370 7.89 12.07 19.83
C THR A 370 6.90 10.94 20.08
N ILE A 371 5.62 11.26 20.37
CA ILE A 371 4.67 10.28 20.90
C ILE A 371 3.53 10.07 19.92
N THR A 372 3.24 8.80 19.62
CA THR A 372 1.98 8.38 18.99
C THR A 372 1.14 7.63 20.02
N SER A 373 -0.18 7.81 19.95
CA SER A 373 -1.11 7.05 20.78
C SER A 373 -2.28 6.55 19.94
N THR A 374 -2.56 5.25 20.06
CA THR A 374 -3.64 4.55 19.39
C THR A 374 -4.61 4.00 20.43
N LEU A 375 -5.90 4.27 20.26
CA LEU A 375 -6.96 3.67 21.05
C LEU A 375 -7.82 2.81 20.13
N VAL A 376 -8.05 1.56 20.50
CA VAL A 376 -8.88 0.60 19.77
C VAL A 376 -10.01 0.17 20.69
N HIS A 377 -11.24 0.25 20.22
CA HIS A 377 -12.41 -0.32 20.87
C HIS A 377 -13.05 -1.33 19.92
N GLU A 378 -13.32 -2.53 20.43
CA GLU A 378 -13.93 -3.62 19.66
C GLU A 378 -15.14 -4.16 20.41
N VAL A 379 -16.27 -4.33 19.72
CA VAL A 379 -17.49 -4.89 20.31
C VAL A 379 -18.31 -5.63 19.27
N ASP A 380 -19.00 -6.69 19.68
CA ASP A 380 -19.94 -7.41 18.83
C ASP A 380 -21.18 -6.55 18.54
N GLY A 381 -21.68 -6.67 17.31
CA GLY A 381 -22.81 -5.94 16.77
C GLY A 381 -22.43 -4.72 15.92
N ALA A 382 -23.45 -4.14 15.30
CA ALA A 382 -23.35 -2.99 14.39
C ALA A 382 -22.96 -1.67 15.07
N ARG A 383 -22.96 -1.58 16.40
CA ARG A 383 -22.86 -0.31 17.13
C ARG A 383 -21.73 -0.36 18.14
N GLY A 384 -20.71 0.45 17.91
CA GLY A 384 -19.71 0.82 18.91
C GLY A 384 -20.09 2.09 19.68
N PRO A 385 -19.16 2.65 20.47
CA PRO A 385 -19.39 3.85 21.27
C PRO A 385 -19.74 5.05 20.39
N SER A 386 -20.40 6.03 21.02
CA SER A 386 -20.60 7.33 20.36
C SER A 386 -19.25 7.93 19.98
N THR A 387 -19.15 8.52 18.79
CA THR A 387 -17.88 9.10 18.32
C THR A 387 -17.40 10.21 19.25
N GLN A 388 -18.32 10.94 19.89
CA GLN A 388 -17.99 11.99 20.85
C GLN A 388 -17.39 11.43 22.14
N ALA A 389 -17.96 10.35 22.70
CA ALA A 389 -17.40 9.70 23.89
C ALA A 389 -16.01 9.13 23.59
N PHE A 390 -15.87 8.43 22.45
CA PHE A 390 -14.58 7.89 22.01
C PHE A 390 -13.51 8.98 21.82
N ALA A 391 -13.86 10.10 21.19
CA ALA A 391 -12.95 11.24 21.01
C ALA A 391 -12.54 11.88 22.35
N ARG A 392 -13.44 11.93 23.34
CA ARG A 392 -13.11 12.41 24.70
C ARG A 392 -12.16 11.46 25.40
N THR A 393 -12.39 10.14 25.33
CA THR A 393 -11.49 9.14 25.93
C THR A 393 -10.10 9.17 25.29
N LEU A 394 -10.02 9.31 23.95
CA LEU A 394 -8.76 9.50 23.25
C LEU A 394 -8.05 10.81 23.70
N ASN A 395 -8.79 11.89 23.89
CA ASN A 395 -8.23 13.15 24.39
C ASN A 395 -7.70 13.02 25.84
N GLU A 396 -8.37 12.25 26.69
CA GLU A 396 -7.89 11.99 28.06
C GLU A 396 -6.59 11.17 28.07
N SER A 397 -6.38 10.27 27.10
CA SER A 397 -5.09 9.58 26.92
C SER A 397 -3.96 10.57 26.65
N VAL A 398 -4.18 11.54 25.76
CA VAL A 398 -3.16 12.54 25.41
C VAL A 398 -2.99 13.58 26.50
N ALA A 399 -4.07 13.97 27.18
CA ALA A 399 -4.05 14.97 28.23
C ALA A 399 -3.18 14.55 29.43
N LYS A 400 -3.13 13.26 29.77
CA LYS A 400 -2.29 12.75 30.85
C LYS A 400 -0.81 12.90 30.53
N VAL A 401 -0.39 12.43 29.35
CA VAL A 401 0.99 12.58 28.85
C VAL A 401 1.38 14.07 28.77
N CYS A 402 0.48 14.91 28.27
CA CYS A 402 0.68 16.36 28.19
C CYS A 402 0.84 17.02 29.56
N LYS A 403 0.03 16.64 30.55
CA LYS A 403 0.10 17.20 31.90
C LYS A 403 1.42 16.87 32.56
N ASP A 404 1.84 15.61 32.46
CA ASP A 404 3.06 15.13 33.10
C ASP A 404 4.30 15.75 32.43
N SER A 405 4.23 16.04 31.12
CA SER A 405 5.24 16.81 30.39
C SER A 405 5.23 18.33 30.66
N GLY A 406 4.41 18.82 31.60
CA GLY A 406 4.32 20.25 31.95
C GLY A 406 3.59 21.14 30.93
N GLY A 407 2.84 20.55 30.00
CA GLY A 407 2.17 21.27 28.92
C GLY A 407 0.82 21.90 29.28
N LYS A 408 0.39 22.91 28.49
CA LYS A 408 -0.97 23.51 28.58
C LYS A 408 -1.99 22.63 27.83
N CYS A 409 -2.55 21.64 28.53
CA CYS A 409 -3.46 20.66 27.91
C CYS A 409 -4.88 21.22 27.74
N SER A 410 -5.43 21.15 26.52
CA SER A 410 -6.82 21.51 26.25
C SER A 410 -7.73 20.29 26.23
N ARG A 411 -8.93 20.44 26.82
CA ARG A 411 -10.05 19.49 26.70
C ARG A 411 -11.04 19.88 25.60
N THR A 412 -10.83 21.01 24.94
CA THR A 412 -11.72 21.48 23.88
C THR A 412 -11.48 20.67 22.62
N ILE A 413 -12.50 19.95 22.20
CA ILE A 413 -12.48 19.12 20.99
C ILE A 413 -13.72 19.38 20.14
N LYS A 414 -13.57 19.32 18.81
CA LYS A 414 -14.69 19.33 17.87
C LYS A 414 -14.57 18.13 16.93
N VAL A 415 -15.52 17.20 17.03
CA VAL A 415 -15.57 16.02 16.18
C VAL A 415 -16.24 16.39 14.86
N MET A 416 -15.55 16.15 13.75
CA MET A 416 -16.05 16.42 12.40
C MET A 416 -15.97 15.14 11.58
N ARG A 417 -17.07 14.77 10.91
CA ARG A 417 -17.03 13.71 9.91
C ARG A 417 -16.18 14.17 8.73
N THR A 418 -15.29 13.31 8.26
CA THR A 418 -14.41 13.59 7.14
C THR A 418 -14.40 12.44 6.14
N ASP A 419 -13.79 12.69 4.99
CA ASP A 419 -13.49 11.63 4.03
C ASP A 419 -12.42 10.68 4.61
N PRO A 420 -12.38 9.42 4.14
CA PRO A 420 -11.39 8.44 4.57
C PRO A 420 -9.96 8.87 4.25
N PRO A 421 -8.96 8.49 5.07
CA PRO A 421 -7.54 8.65 4.74
C PRO A 421 -7.16 7.92 3.45
N PRO A 422 -6.14 8.36 2.69
CA PRO A 422 -5.71 7.71 1.46
C PRO A 422 -5.25 6.27 1.70
N THR A 423 -5.43 5.40 0.72
CA THR A 423 -4.79 4.07 0.69
C THR A 423 -3.34 4.18 0.24
N SER A 424 -2.49 3.22 0.59
CA SER A 424 -1.05 3.29 0.27
C SER A 424 -0.72 3.06 -1.21
N GLU A 425 -1.36 2.09 -1.87
CA GLU A 425 -1.00 1.70 -3.24
C GLU A 425 -1.61 2.63 -4.31
N ALA A 426 -2.87 3.02 -4.13
CA ALA A 426 -3.63 3.77 -5.13
C ALA A 426 -4.62 4.75 -4.46
N PRO A 427 -4.15 5.89 -3.93
CA PRO A 427 -4.94 6.81 -3.11
C PRO A 427 -6.28 7.28 -3.72
N ALA A 428 -6.29 7.45 -5.05
CA ALA A 428 -7.45 7.94 -5.80
C ALA A 428 -8.49 6.85 -6.15
N PHE A 429 -8.21 5.59 -5.85
CA PHE A 429 -9.05 4.44 -6.15
C PHE A 429 -9.72 3.89 -4.87
N LEU A 430 -10.70 3.02 -5.05
CA LEU A 430 -11.25 2.20 -3.96
C LEU A 430 -10.14 1.36 -3.30
N GLY A 431 -10.17 1.28 -1.97
CA GLY A 431 -9.40 0.27 -1.23
C GLY A 431 -10.16 -1.05 -1.10
N ILE A 432 -9.48 -2.12 -0.71
CA ILE A 432 -10.12 -3.39 -0.32
C ILE A 432 -11.14 -3.16 0.80
N VAL A 433 -10.78 -2.30 1.76
CA VAL A 433 -11.62 -1.91 2.90
C VAL A 433 -12.87 -1.11 2.52
N ASP A 434 -12.97 -0.65 1.27
CA ASP A 434 -14.10 0.12 0.76
C ASP A 434 -15.19 -0.76 0.12
N LEU A 435 -14.90 -2.05 -0.09
CA LEU A 435 -15.77 -3.00 -0.76
C LEU A 435 -16.65 -3.75 0.24
N PRO A 436 -17.94 -3.95 -0.05
CA PRO A 436 -18.85 -4.62 0.87
C PRO A 436 -18.58 -6.14 0.92
N PRO A 437 -19.05 -6.83 1.96
CA PRO A 437 -19.14 -8.28 1.95
C PRO A 437 -20.08 -8.77 0.85
N ILE A 438 -19.79 -9.94 0.30
CA ILE A 438 -20.59 -10.59 -0.75
C ILE A 438 -21.21 -11.86 -0.17
N ALA A 439 -22.53 -11.83 -0.01
CA ALA A 439 -23.30 -12.94 0.56
C ALA A 439 -22.62 -13.56 1.80
N ASP A 440 -22.40 -14.87 1.77
CA ASP A 440 -21.73 -15.71 2.76
C ASP A 440 -20.23 -15.94 2.47
N ILE A 441 -19.66 -15.31 1.44
CA ILE A 441 -18.24 -15.48 1.09
C ILE A 441 -17.36 -14.84 2.16
N ASP A 442 -16.47 -15.65 2.74
CA ASP A 442 -15.50 -15.24 3.76
C ASP A 442 -14.07 -15.20 3.20
N LYS A 443 -13.88 -14.43 2.12
CA LYS A 443 -12.57 -14.21 1.47
C LYS A 443 -12.28 -12.71 1.37
N VAL A 444 -11.00 -12.35 1.30
CA VAL A 444 -10.55 -10.97 1.12
C VAL A 444 -10.66 -10.60 -0.37
N TRP A 445 -11.11 -9.38 -0.66
CA TRP A 445 -10.96 -8.83 -2.00
C TRP A 445 -9.47 -8.68 -2.34
N ALA A 446 -9.06 -9.08 -3.53
CA ALA A 446 -7.78 -8.69 -4.09
C ALA A 446 -7.98 -7.56 -5.08
N ALA A 447 -7.03 -6.64 -5.14
CA ALA A 447 -6.98 -5.57 -6.12
C ALA A 447 -5.79 -5.76 -7.06
N ALA A 448 -6.00 -5.60 -8.37
CA ALA A 448 -4.94 -5.68 -9.35
C ALA A 448 -4.99 -4.46 -10.30
N ARG A 449 -3.82 -3.89 -10.57
CA ARG A 449 -3.66 -2.87 -11.62
C ARG A 449 -3.76 -3.53 -12.99
N VAL A 450 -4.53 -2.92 -13.89
CA VAL A 450 -4.67 -3.38 -15.27
C VAL A 450 -4.44 -2.24 -16.26
N ASP A 451 -4.19 -2.59 -17.52
CA ASP A 451 -4.06 -1.60 -18.58
C ASP A 451 -5.38 -0.83 -18.77
N ALA A 452 -5.30 0.49 -18.70
CA ALA A 452 -6.43 1.38 -18.85
C ALA A 452 -6.85 1.60 -20.32
N ARG A 453 -6.07 1.13 -21.30
CA ARG A 453 -6.35 1.33 -22.74
C ARG A 453 -7.77 0.93 -23.16
N ASN A 454 -8.30 -0.12 -22.56
CA ASN A 454 -9.63 -0.64 -22.90
C ASN A 454 -10.71 -0.30 -21.88
N ASN A 455 -10.41 0.54 -20.88
CA ASN A 455 -11.29 0.86 -19.75
C ASN A 455 -12.09 -0.36 -19.25
N PRO A 456 -11.55 -1.18 -18.32
CA PRO A 456 -12.26 -2.37 -17.83
C PRO A 456 -13.60 -2.07 -17.16
N ALA A 457 -13.86 -0.83 -16.75
CA ALA A 457 -15.14 -0.41 -16.18
C ALA A 457 -16.17 -0.01 -17.25
N ALA A 458 -15.78 0.10 -18.53
CA ALA A 458 -16.69 0.41 -19.63
C ALA A 458 -17.74 -0.71 -19.78
N THR A 459 -18.96 -0.30 -20.14
CA THR A 459 -20.06 -1.25 -20.38
C THR A 459 -20.51 -1.22 -21.84
N LEU A 460 -21.31 -2.22 -22.24
CA LEU A 460 -21.90 -2.26 -23.58
C LEU A 460 -22.76 -1.03 -23.88
N CYS A 461 -23.36 -0.43 -22.85
CA CYS A 461 -24.21 0.76 -22.97
C CYS A 461 -23.41 2.07 -23.10
N ASP A 462 -22.39 2.28 -22.27
CA ASP A 462 -21.65 3.55 -22.28
C ASP A 462 -20.47 3.58 -23.25
N ARG A 463 -19.79 2.45 -23.45
CA ARG A 463 -18.53 2.34 -24.21
C ARG A 463 -17.58 3.50 -23.89
N ALA A 464 -17.42 3.79 -22.60
CA ALA A 464 -16.65 4.90 -22.11
C ALA A 464 -15.16 4.70 -22.42
N ASP A 465 -14.55 5.71 -23.05
CA ASP A 465 -13.15 5.66 -23.50
C ASP A 465 -12.33 6.78 -22.87
N PHE A 466 -11.40 6.38 -22.00
CA PHE A 466 -10.48 7.26 -21.28
C PHE A 466 -9.11 7.43 -21.97
N THR A 467 -8.94 6.92 -23.19
CA THR A 467 -7.70 7.08 -23.97
C THR A 467 -7.70 8.31 -24.88
N ASN A 468 -8.84 9.02 -24.94
CA ASN A 468 -8.97 10.17 -25.81
C ASN A 468 -8.01 11.32 -25.40
N LYS A 469 -7.64 12.17 -26.37
CA LYS A 469 -6.72 13.31 -26.20
C LYS A 469 -7.12 14.34 -25.13
N SER A 470 -8.35 14.30 -24.62
CA SER A 470 -8.81 15.18 -23.53
C SER A 470 -8.41 14.68 -22.15
N VAL A 471 -7.89 13.45 -22.04
CA VAL A 471 -7.39 12.84 -20.81
C VAL A 471 -5.88 13.12 -20.69
N SER A 472 -5.43 13.50 -19.50
CA SER A 472 -4.02 13.76 -19.16
C SER A 472 -3.38 12.58 -18.45
N SER A 473 -4.13 11.85 -17.63
CA SER A 473 -3.70 10.60 -17.00
C SER A 473 -4.89 9.67 -16.79
N VAL A 474 -4.62 8.36 -16.83
CA VAL A 474 -5.63 7.33 -16.58
C VAL A 474 -4.98 6.13 -15.89
N GLY A 475 -5.70 5.51 -14.97
CA GLY A 475 -5.37 4.21 -14.41
C GLY A 475 -6.63 3.38 -14.18
N SER A 476 -6.45 2.06 -14.17
CA SER A 476 -7.55 1.12 -13.94
C SER A 476 -7.15 0.03 -12.96
N ARG A 477 -8.14 -0.41 -12.17
CA ARG A 477 -8.01 -1.49 -11.20
C ARG A 477 -9.21 -2.42 -11.30
N ILE A 478 -8.96 -3.71 -11.09
CA ILE A 478 -10.01 -4.71 -10.91
C ILE A 478 -9.92 -5.26 -9.49
N TYR A 479 -11.08 -5.57 -8.91
CA TYR A 479 -11.21 -6.15 -7.59
C TYR A 479 -11.98 -7.46 -7.70
N VAL A 480 -11.39 -8.54 -7.20
CA VAL A 480 -11.92 -9.90 -7.33
C VAL A 480 -11.77 -10.68 -6.04
N LEU A 481 -12.65 -11.66 -5.81
CA LEU A 481 -12.55 -12.64 -4.73
C LEU A 481 -11.90 -13.92 -5.27
N TYR A 482 -10.63 -13.86 -5.67
CA TYR A 482 -9.95 -14.94 -6.39
C TYR A 482 -9.88 -16.28 -5.63
N GLN A 483 -9.90 -16.23 -4.29
CA GLN A 483 -9.90 -17.41 -3.42
C GLN A 483 -11.28 -18.09 -3.30
N ALA A 484 -12.34 -17.50 -3.86
CA ALA A 484 -13.69 -18.06 -3.85
C ALA A 484 -13.93 -18.84 -5.14
N LYS A 485 -13.77 -20.17 -5.07
CA LYS A 485 -13.86 -21.08 -6.24
C LYS A 485 -15.24 -21.11 -6.90
N ASP A 486 -16.29 -20.76 -6.15
CA ASP A 486 -17.68 -20.75 -6.64
C ASP A 486 -18.04 -19.50 -7.46
N LEU A 487 -17.13 -18.52 -7.54
CA LEU A 487 -17.35 -17.30 -8.30
C LEU A 487 -16.78 -17.43 -9.71
N PRO A 488 -17.57 -17.07 -10.75
CA PRO A 488 -17.07 -17.06 -12.12
C PRO A 488 -16.05 -15.92 -12.31
N ARG A 489 -15.22 -16.02 -13.34
CA ARG A 489 -14.11 -15.07 -13.60
C ARG A 489 -14.60 -13.64 -13.86
N GLU A 490 -15.82 -13.50 -14.35
CA GLU A 490 -16.46 -12.21 -14.65
C GLU A 490 -16.93 -11.47 -13.38
N PHE A 491 -17.01 -12.17 -12.23
CA PHE A 491 -17.42 -11.57 -10.98
C PHE A 491 -16.37 -10.57 -10.48
N GLY A 492 -16.80 -9.35 -10.16
CA GLY A 492 -15.92 -8.40 -9.51
C GLY A 492 -16.34 -6.94 -9.69
N VAL A 493 -15.46 -6.05 -9.27
CA VAL A 493 -15.56 -4.61 -9.48
C VAL A 493 -14.43 -4.18 -10.42
N ALA A 494 -14.74 -3.40 -11.43
CA ALA A 494 -13.75 -2.68 -12.23
C ALA A 494 -13.88 -1.18 -11.95
N GLU A 495 -12.75 -0.51 -11.79
CA GLU A 495 -12.67 0.93 -11.60
C GLU A 495 -11.64 1.54 -12.55
N THR A 496 -12.02 2.61 -13.22
CA THR A 496 -11.11 3.44 -14.02
C THR A 496 -11.20 4.86 -13.55
N VAL A 497 -10.06 5.45 -13.22
CA VAL A 497 -9.93 6.85 -12.80
C VAL A 497 -9.09 7.58 -13.82
N ALA A 498 -9.56 8.75 -14.25
CA ALA A 498 -8.85 9.59 -15.20
C ALA A 498 -8.91 11.06 -14.84
N ARG A 499 -7.81 11.75 -15.09
CA ARG A 499 -7.75 13.22 -15.07
C ARG A 499 -7.95 13.77 -16.46
N PHE A 500 -8.83 14.76 -16.60
CA PHE A 500 -9.04 15.47 -17.86
C PHE A 500 -8.24 16.76 -17.89
N ARG A 501 -7.91 17.24 -19.08
CA ARG A 501 -7.21 18.53 -19.29
C ARG A 501 -7.99 19.75 -18.81
N SER A 502 -9.29 19.61 -18.52
CA SER A 502 -10.09 20.65 -17.88
C SER A 502 -11.42 20.09 -17.36
N THR A 503 -12.00 20.80 -16.37
CA THR A 503 -13.35 20.56 -15.85
C THR A 503 -14.43 20.51 -16.94
N LYS A 504 -14.30 21.34 -17.98
CA LYS A 504 -15.25 21.34 -19.12
C LYS A 504 -15.19 20.03 -19.90
N LYS A 505 -13.99 19.48 -20.12
CA LYS A 505 -13.80 18.21 -20.83
C LYS A 505 -14.28 17.03 -19.99
N ALA A 506 -13.97 17.01 -18.69
CA ALA A 506 -14.51 16.01 -17.76
C ALA A 506 -16.05 16.00 -17.76
N ARG A 507 -16.67 17.18 -17.67
CA ARG A 507 -18.14 17.30 -17.71
C ARG A 507 -18.73 16.79 -19.02
N ALA A 508 -18.17 17.20 -20.17
CA ALA A 508 -18.64 16.76 -21.48
C ALA A 508 -18.52 15.23 -21.66
N PHE A 509 -17.48 14.62 -21.09
CA PHE A 509 -17.31 13.18 -21.07
C PHE A 509 -18.41 12.49 -20.25
N VAL A 510 -18.65 12.95 -19.02
CA VAL A 510 -19.72 12.43 -18.15
C VAL A 510 -21.09 12.58 -18.81
N ASP A 511 -21.41 13.76 -19.35
CA ASP A 511 -22.69 14.00 -20.05
C ASP A 511 -22.87 13.04 -21.23
N THR A 512 -21.78 12.66 -21.90
CA THR A 512 -21.79 11.69 -23.00
C THR A 512 -22.07 10.27 -22.50
N VAL A 513 -21.41 9.85 -21.42
CA VAL A 513 -21.66 8.55 -20.77
C VAL A 513 -23.11 8.45 -20.31
N GLU A 514 -23.61 9.47 -19.59
CA GLU A 514 -24.99 9.50 -19.10
C GLU A 514 -26.01 9.38 -20.23
N ARG A 515 -25.81 10.13 -21.31
CA ARG A 515 -26.69 10.08 -22.49
C ARG A 515 -26.67 8.71 -23.16
N ARG A 516 -25.48 8.11 -23.31
CA ARG A 516 -25.34 6.77 -23.93
C ARG A 516 -26.07 5.70 -23.12
N ILE A 517 -25.91 5.71 -21.79
CA ILE A 517 -26.64 4.79 -20.92
C ILE A 517 -28.15 5.02 -21.03
N ARG A 518 -28.62 6.28 -20.98
CA ARG A 518 -30.06 6.61 -21.07
C ARG A 518 -30.74 6.13 -22.35
N THR A 519 -29.99 6.01 -23.44
CA THR A 519 -30.48 5.58 -24.77
C THR A 519 -30.04 4.16 -25.11
N CYS A 520 -29.67 3.37 -24.10
CA CYS A 520 -29.09 2.05 -24.33
C CYS A 520 -30.14 1.03 -24.77
N ASP A 521 -31.34 1.08 -24.18
CA ASP A 521 -32.47 0.24 -24.55
C ASP A 521 -32.96 0.51 -25.99
N ASP A 522 -32.90 1.77 -26.45
CA ASP A 522 -33.17 2.13 -27.85
C ASP A 522 -32.18 1.48 -28.83
N LYS A 523 -30.93 1.29 -28.41
CA LYS A 523 -29.82 0.82 -29.28
C LYS A 523 -29.53 -0.66 -29.13
N ILE A 524 -29.85 -1.24 -27.99
CA ILE A 524 -29.63 -2.64 -27.65
C ILE A 524 -30.98 -3.18 -27.16
N PRO A 525 -31.75 -3.86 -28.02
CA PRO A 525 -33.12 -4.29 -27.70
C PRO A 525 -33.23 -5.22 -26.48
N SER A 526 -32.15 -5.91 -26.09
CA SER A 526 -32.10 -6.75 -24.88
C SER A 526 -31.74 -6.00 -23.61
N ALA A 527 -31.29 -4.73 -23.70
CA ALA A 527 -30.87 -3.94 -22.55
C ALA A 527 -32.06 -3.24 -21.88
N ARG A 528 -32.06 -3.22 -20.54
CA ARG A 528 -33.06 -2.53 -19.72
C ARG A 528 -32.38 -1.79 -18.59
N ILE A 529 -32.76 -0.55 -18.34
CA ILE A 529 -32.28 0.23 -17.19
C ILE A 529 -33.30 0.08 -16.08
N ASP A 530 -33.01 -0.80 -15.12
CA ASP A 530 -33.98 -1.14 -14.07
C ASP A 530 -33.98 -0.10 -12.94
N GLN A 531 -32.83 0.51 -12.65
CA GLN A 531 -32.69 1.46 -11.55
C GLN A 531 -31.72 2.58 -11.93
N THR A 532 -32.04 3.80 -11.51
CA THR A 532 -31.16 4.97 -11.63
C THR A 532 -31.11 5.69 -10.28
N SER A 533 -29.93 6.17 -9.89
CA SER A 533 -29.74 7.01 -8.70
C SER A 533 -28.69 8.07 -8.95
N THR A 534 -28.73 9.15 -8.18
CA THR A 534 -27.66 10.15 -8.11
C THR A 534 -26.93 10.06 -6.79
N ILE A 535 -25.67 10.49 -6.80
CA ILE A 535 -24.87 10.70 -5.59
C ILE A 535 -24.26 12.09 -5.63
N LYS A 536 -24.16 12.72 -4.46
CA LYS A 536 -23.52 14.02 -4.27
C LYS A 536 -22.79 14.01 -2.95
N GLY A 537 -21.56 14.50 -2.94
CA GLY A 537 -20.77 14.71 -1.74
C GLY A 537 -19.95 15.98 -1.84
N PRO A 538 -19.11 16.27 -0.83
CA PRO A 538 -18.20 17.41 -0.89
C PRO A 538 -17.28 17.32 -2.12
N GLY A 539 -17.44 18.26 -3.06
CA GLY A 539 -16.59 18.36 -4.26
C GLY A 539 -16.93 17.40 -5.42
N PHE A 540 -17.83 16.42 -5.24
CA PHE A 540 -18.15 15.46 -6.31
C PHE A 540 -19.65 15.23 -6.53
N THR A 541 -19.99 14.82 -7.74
CA THR A 541 -21.32 14.37 -8.16
C THR A 541 -21.19 13.12 -9.01
N GLY A 542 -22.17 12.23 -8.96
CA GLY A 542 -22.19 11.06 -9.82
C GLY A 542 -23.58 10.53 -10.09
N ARG A 543 -23.65 9.63 -11.06
CA ARG A 543 -24.87 8.93 -11.43
C ARG A 543 -24.61 7.44 -11.50
N ILE A 544 -25.64 6.67 -11.12
CA ILE A 544 -25.59 5.24 -10.91
C ILE A 544 -26.72 4.60 -11.67
N TRP A 545 -26.45 3.48 -12.30
CA TRP A 545 -27.44 2.67 -13.00
C TRP A 545 -27.30 1.18 -12.66
N ARG A 546 -28.43 0.47 -12.66
CA ARG A 546 -28.48 -0.98 -12.77
C ARG A 546 -29.02 -1.32 -14.15
N VAL A 547 -28.24 -2.04 -14.93
CA VAL A 547 -28.61 -2.41 -16.30
C VAL A 547 -28.74 -3.93 -16.38
N GLY A 548 -29.84 -4.40 -16.94
CA GLY A 548 -30.12 -5.80 -17.20
C GLY A 548 -30.07 -6.13 -18.70
N PHE A 549 -29.64 -7.33 -19.06
CA PHE A 549 -29.69 -7.86 -20.42
C PHE A 549 -30.47 -9.16 -20.44
N ASP A 550 -31.50 -9.23 -21.29
CA ASP A 550 -32.27 -10.45 -21.50
C ASP A 550 -31.38 -11.53 -22.16
N ILE A 551 -31.27 -12.71 -21.54
CA ILE A 551 -30.48 -13.83 -22.06
C ILE A 551 -31.23 -14.55 -23.20
N SER A 552 -32.56 -14.63 -23.07
CA SER A 552 -33.45 -15.16 -24.12
C SER A 552 -34.88 -14.70 -23.88
N ASP A 553 -35.65 -14.48 -24.95
CA ASP A 553 -37.06 -14.07 -24.87
C ASP A 553 -37.94 -15.08 -24.11
N LYS A 554 -37.54 -16.36 -24.10
CA LYS A 554 -38.32 -17.46 -23.49
C LYS A 554 -38.12 -17.61 -21.99
N SER A 555 -36.93 -17.28 -21.47
CA SER A 555 -36.57 -17.59 -20.07
C SER A 555 -36.91 -16.48 -19.07
N LYS A 556 -37.20 -15.25 -19.55
CA LYS A 556 -37.28 -14.02 -18.73
C LYS A 556 -36.08 -13.80 -17.80
N LYS A 557 -34.95 -14.49 -18.04
CA LYS A 557 -33.74 -14.38 -17.23
C LYS A 557 -32.92 -13.20 -17.72
N ARG A 558 -32.50 -12.35 -16.79
CA ARG A 558 -31.63 -11.21 -17.03
C ARG A 558 -30.30 -11.40 -16.32
N VAL A 559 -29.21 -11.07 -17.01
CA VAL A 559 -27.93 -10.77 -16.36
C VAL A 559 -27.86 -9.29 -16.05
N TYR A 560 -27.25 -8.93 -14.93
CA TYR A 560 -27.20 -7.55 -14.47
C TYR A 560 -25.77 -7.10 -14.32
N TYR A 561 -25.53 -5.80 -14.49
CA TYR A 561 -24.40 -5.10 -13.88
C TYR A 561 -24.88 -3.80 -13.24
N ARG A 562 -24.05 -3.25 -12.36
CA ARG A 562 -24.22 -1.89 -11.85
C ARG A 562 -23.04 -1.05 -12.28
N THR A 563 -23.29 0.15 -12.75
CA THR A 563 -22.23 1.08 -13.14
C THR A 563 -22.50 2.45 -12.59
N ALA A 564 -21.43 3.17 -12.28
CA ALA A 564 -21.46 4.54 -11.80
C ALA A 564 -20.42 5.37 -12.53
N ILE A 565 -20.78 6.61 -12.87
CA ILE A 565 -19.83 7.63 -13.33
C ILE A 565 -19.83 8.76 -12.30
N ILE A 566 -18.65 9.12 -11.82
CA ILE A 566 -18.46 10.10 -10.75
C ILE A 566 -17.44 11.13 -11.22
N ARG A 567 -17.69 12.41 -10.93
CA ARG A 567 -16.80 13.52 -11.27
C ARG A 567 -16.51 14.39 -10.07
N ARG A 568 -15.24 14.75 -9.91
CA ARG A 568 -14.72 15.75 -8.98
C ARG A 568 -13.83 16.71 -9.77
N GLY A 569 -14.30 17.92 -10.05
CA GLY A 569 -13.55 18.85 -10.89
C GLY A 569 -13.28 18.29 -12.29
N ASP A 570 -12.00 18.12 -12.60
CA ASP A 570 -11.43 17.52 -13.82
C ASP A 570 -11.15 16.01 -13.71
N ASP A 571 -11.30 15.42 -12.52
CA ASP A 571 -11.17 13.98 -12.30
C ASP A 571 -12.49 13.25 -12.46
N VAL A 572 -12.45 12.09 -13.11
CA VAL A 572 -13.62 11.22 -13.34
C VAL A 572 -13.26 9.78 -12.98
N ALA A 573 -14.14 9.14 -12.20
CA ALA A 573 -14.11 7.71 -11.92
C ALA A 573 -15.31 7.03 -12.58
N GLN A 574 -15.08 5.89 -13.24
CA GLN A 574 -16.12 4.95 -13.60
C GLN A 574 -15.93 3.68 -12.76
N VAL A 575 -17.00 3.23 -12.10
CA VAL A 575 -17.00 1.99 -11.31
C VAL A 575 -18.09 1.08 -11.85
N THR A 576 -17.76 -0.18 -12.14
CA THR A 576 -18.71 -1.18 -12.61
C THR A 576 -18.59 -2.45 -11.77
N PHE A 577 -19.72 -2.92 -11.22
CA PHE A 577 -19.83 -4.19 -10.51
C PHE A 577 -20.60 -5.20 -11.34
N THR A 578 -19.98 -6.36 -11.54
CA THR A 578 -20.55 -7.51 -12.26
C THR A 578 -20.88 -8.62 -11.25
N PRO A 579 -22.16 -8.83 -10.92
CA PRO A 579 -22.60 -9.89 -10.03
C PRO A 579 -22.58 -11.28 -10.70
N ALA A 580 -22.71 -12.32 -9.88
CA ALA A 580 -22.89 -13.69 -10.31
C ALA A 580 -24.05 -14.35 -9.56
N GLY A 581 -25.19 -14.57 -10.22
CA GLY A 581 -26.35 -15.25 -9.61
C GLY A 581 -26.79 -14.64 -8.27
N LYS A 582 -26.73 -15.44 -7.20
CA LYS A 582 -27.08 -15.01 -5.83
C LYS A 582 -26.06 -14.04 -5.19
N TYR A 583 -24.87 -13.91 -5.76
CA TYR A 583 -23.78 -13.07 -5.26
C TYR A 583 -23.91 -11.59 -5.71
N ASP A 584 -25.14 -11.09 -5.83
CA ASP A 584 -25.42 -9.69 -6.16
C ASP A 584 -25.43 -8.80 -4.91
N ILE A 585 -25.23 -7.50 -5.08
CA ILE A 585 -25.37 -6.49 -4.01
C ILE A 585 -26.58 -5.61 -4.26
N SER A 586 -27.18 -5.10 -3.19
CA SER A 586 -28.28 -4.14 -3.31
C SER A 586 -27.81 -2.81 -3.93
N GLN A 587 -28.75 -2.06 -4.51
CA GLN A 587 -28.50 -0.70 -4.98
C GLN A 587 -27.93 0.20 -3.87
N ARG A 588 -28.41 0.03 -2.64
CA ARG A 588 -27.91 0.77 -1.47
C ARG A 588 -26.43 0.48 -1.18
N GLN A 589 -25.98 -0.76 -1.36
CA GLN A 589 -24.56 -1.11 -1.22
C GLN A 589 -23.73 -0.51 -2.35
N PHE A 590 -24.19 -0.59 -3.60
CA PHE A 590 -23.45 0.01 -4.72
C PHE A 590 -23.38 1.55 -4.65
N VAL A 591 -24.42 2.21 -4.12
CA VAL A 591 -24.39 3.64 -3.79
C VAL A 591 -23.24 3.97 -2.82
N LYS A 592 -22.97 3.12 -1.83
CA LYS A 592 -21.83 3.33 -0.91
C LYS A 592 -20.48 3.20 -1.64
N ILE A 593 -20.32 2.19 -2.49
CA ILE A 593 -19.11 2.00 -3.30
C ILE A 593 -18.86 3.24 -4.18
N ALA A 594 -19.87 3.67 -4.94
CA ALA A 594 -19.76 4.83 -5.82
C ALA A 594 -19.51 6.13 -5.04
N THR A 595 -20.13 6.31 -3.87
CA THR A 595 -19.87 7.44 -2.98
C THR A 595 -18.42 7.43 -2.51
N ARG A 596 -17.89 6.25 -2.15
CA ARG A 596 -16.51 6.10 -1.71
C ARG A 596 -15.51 6.40 -2.82
N ALA A 597 -15.73 5.91 -4.04
CA ALA A 597 -14.93 6.28 -5.21
C ALA A 597 -14.90 7.82 -5.41
N GLY A 598 -16.05 8.48 -5.28
CA GLY A 598 -16.14 9.95 -5.32
C GLY A 598 -15.35 10.66 -4.21
N THR A 599 -15.32 10.12 -2.99
CA THR A 599 -14.48 10.66 -1.92
C THR A 599 -12.99 10.45 -2.20
N ARG A 600 -12.60 9.29 -2.76
CA ARG A 600 -11.20 8.95 -3.08
C ARG A 600 -10.60 9.84 -4.16
N LEU A 601 -11.42 10.35 -5.10
CA LEU A 601 -10.98 11.31 -6.11
C LEU A 601 -10.34 12.58 -5.53
N GLN A 602 -10.49 12.89 -4.24
CA GLN A 602 -9.74 14.01 -3.63
C GLN A 602 -8.22 13.80 -3.61
N TYR A 603 -7.78 12.55 -3.71
CA TYR A 603 -6.38 12.15 -3.72
C TYR A 603 -5.85 11.96 -5.14
N ALA A 604 -6.62 12.33 -6.16
CA ALA A 604 -6.12 12.44 -7.52
C ALA A 604 -5.22 13.69 -7.59
N GLU A 605 -3.92 13.52 -7.40
CA GLU A 605 -2.95 14.62 -7.51
C GLU A 605 -2.77 15.09 -8.96
N GLU A 606 -2.38 16.36 -9.13
CA GLU A 606 -1.70 16.84 -10.33
C GLU A 606 -0.33 16.14 -10.44
N PRO A 607 0.17 15.80 -11.64
CA PRO A 607 1.58 15.45 -11.79
C PRO A 607 2.44 16.62 -11.30
N ALA A 608 3.39 16.36 -10.40
CA ALA A 608 4.19 17.36 -9.71
C ALA A 608 4.71 18.51 -10.63
N PRO A 609 4.64 19.78 -10.21
CA PRO A 609 5.22 20.89 -10.97
C PRO A 609 6.75 20.75 -11.05
N LYS A 610 7.32 21.02 -12.23
CA LYS A 610 8.78 21.10 -12.42
C LYS A 610 9.34 22.19 -11.51
N THR A 611 10.03 21.80 -10.45
CA THR A 611 10.65 22.74 -9.50
C THR A 611 11.81 23.47 -10.16
N THR A 612 11.64 24.78 -10.39
CA THR A 612 12.70 25.70 -10.82
C THR A 612 13.75 25.83 -9.72
N PRO A 613 15.06 25.60 -9.99
CA PRO A 613 16.09 25.78 -8.99
C PRO A 613 16.36 27.27 -8.74
N THR A 614 16.36 27.65 -7.47
CA THR A 614 16.80 28.96 -6.97
C THR A 614 18.27 29.22 -7.36
N PRO A 615 18.67 30.45 -7.75
CA PRO A 615 20.03 30.73 -8.18
C PRO A 615 20.99 30.63 -6.99
N LYS A 616 22.01 29.77 -7.09
CA LYS A 616 23.15 29.77 -6.16
C LYS A 616 24.30 30.57 -6.76
N THR A 617 24.77 31.51 -5.95
CA THR A 617 25.89 32.42 -6.09
C THR A 617 27.17 31.74 -6.57
N THR A 618 27.80 32.34 -7.58
CA THR A 618 29.07 31.93 -8.19
C THR A 618 30.25 32.19 -7.23
N PRO A 619 31.14 31.21 -6.98
CA PRO A 619 32.43 31.47 -6.34
C PRO A 619 33.47 31.93 -7.38
N THR A 620 34.20 32.99 -7.03
CA THR A 620 35.33 33.55 -7.78
C THR A 620 36.44 32.51 -8.03
N PRO A 621 37.05 32.46 -9.23
CA PRO A 621 38.10 31.49 -9.52
C PRO A 621 39.46 31.94 -8.99
N THR A 622 40.10 31.08 -8.19
CA THR A 622 41.50 31.22 -7.76
C THR A 622 42.45 30.84 -8.89
N THR A 623 43.35 31.77 -9.20
CA THR A 623 44.48 31.63 -10.11
C THR A 623 45.52 30.65 -9.58
N LYS A 624 45.99 29.73 -10.44
CA LYS A 624 47.19 28.92 -10.21
C LYS A 624 48.44 29.77 -10.44
N PRO A 625 49.48 29.71 -9.57
CA PRO A 625 50.80 30.18 -9.92
C PRO A 625 51.56 29.10 -10.70
N LYS A 626 52.27 29.52 -11.75
CA LYS A 626 53.40 28.77 -12.33
C LYS A 626 54.68 29.34 -11.72
N SER A 627 55.59 28.41 -11.38
CA SER A 627 56.97 28.54 -10.89
C SER A 627 57.18 29.30 -9.59
#